data_AF-X1Q4M9-F1
#
_entry.id   AF-X1Q4M9-F1
#
_cell.length_a   1.000
_cell.length_b   1.000
_cell.length_c   1.000
_cell.angle_alpha   90.00
_cell.angle_beta   90.00
_cell.angle_gamma   90.00
#
_symmetry.space_group_name_H-M   'P 1'
#
loop_
_entity.id
_entity.type
_entity.pdbx_description
1 polymer ?
#
loop_
_entity_poly.entity_id
_entity_poly.type
_entity_poly.pdbx_seq_one_letter_code
_entity_poly.pdbx_strand_id
1 'polypeptide(L)'
;PVPFKRHRKKLAHRRGAGGSGRFPTKAARAILKVLGNAEANASYKGLDAEKLRIVHASAHKGITIPGFLPRAFARATPFNKPLTNVEIILKEAA
;
A
#
# COMPACT_ATOMS: atom_id res chain seq x y z
N PRO A 1 4.45 -0.13 15.08
CA PRO A 1 3.76 0.89 14.26
C PRO A 1 4.55 1.11 12.98
N VAL A 2 3.90 1.41 11.85
CA VAL A 2 4.63 1.69 10.60
C VAL A 2 5.19 3.11 10.66
N PRO A 3 6.51 3.32 10.49
CA PRO A 3 7.10 4.66 10.44
C PRO A 3 6.68 5.41 9.17
N PHE A 4 6.20 6.65 9.32
CA PHE A 4 5.86 7.52 8.18
C PHE A 4 7.03 8.48 7.95
N LYS A 5 7.80 8.27 6.87
CA LYS A 5 8.99 9.08 6.55
C LYS A 5 8.71 10.22 5.57
N ARG A 6 7.93 9.96 4.50
CA ARG A 6 7.62 10.93 3.43
C ARG A 6 6.38 11.78 3.75
N HIS A 7 5.21 11.16 3.82
CA HIS A 7 3.93 11.85 4.07
C HIS A 7 3.62 11.94 5.57
N ARG A 8 4.36 12.78 6.29
CA ARG A 8 4.35 12.82 7.77
C ARG A 8 3.89 14.11 8.44
N LYS A 9 3.33 15.06 7.67
CA LYS A 9 2.86 16.35 8.21
C LYS A 9 1.69 16.13 9.19
N LYS A 10 1.71 16.84 10.32
CA LYS A 10 0.67 16.82 11.37
C LYS A 10 0.37 15.41 11.92
N LEU A 11 1.40 14.55 12.00
CA LEU A 11 1.29 13.22 12.60
C LEU A 11 1.92 13.19 14.00
N ALA A 12 1.23 12.57 14.95
CA ALA A 12 1.78 12.32 16.28
C ALA A 12 2.92 11.28 16.24
N HIS A 13 3.87 11.44 17.15
CA HIS A 13 4.93 10.46 17.38
C HIS A 13 4.37 9.20 18.05
N ARG A 14 4.99 8.05 17.79
CA ARG A 14 4.63 6.77 18.43
C ARG A 14 5.87 6.00 18.85
N ARG A 15 5.79 5.41 20.05
CA ARG A 15 6.81 4.49 20.57
C ARG A 15 7.01 3.32 19.61
N GLY A 16 8.27 2.99 19.31
CA GLY A 16 8.65 1.92 18.38
C GLY A 16 8.61 2.29 16.89
N ALA A 17 8.19 3.51 16.51
CA ALA A 17 8.30 4.00 15.13
C ALA A 17 9.53 4.89 14.88
N GLY A 18 10.29 5.24 15.94
CA GLY A 18 11.41 6.19 15.86
C GLY A 18 10.98 7.62 15.47
N GLY A 19 9.70 7.97 15.68
CA GLY A 19 9.12 9.24 15.26
C GLY A 19 7.62 9.11 14.98
N SER A 20 7.12 9.82 13.95
CA SER A 20 5.73 9.73 13.49
C SER A 20 5.42 8.35 12.90
N GLY A 21 4.33 7.73 13.37
CA GLY A 21 3.90 6.42 12.87
C GLY A 21 2.39 6.19 12.96
N ARG A 22 1.87 5.31 12.10
CA ARG A 22 0.45 4.91 12.07
C ARG A 22 0.30 3.40 11.82
N PHE A 23 -0.95 2.94 11.83
CA PHE A 23 -1.33 1.56 11.51
C PHE A 23 -2.25 1.54 10.28
N PRO A 24 -1.72 1.47 9.05
CA PRO A 24 -2.52 1.49 7.83
C PRO A 24 -3.18 0.11 7.56
N THR A 25 -4.18 -0.24 8.37
CA THR A 25 -4.83 -1.57 8.37
C THR A 25 -5.42 -1.96 7.01
N LYS A 26 -6.10 -1.03 6.33
CA LYS A 26 -6.68 -1.27 5.00
C LYS A 26 -5.62 -1.62 3.95
N ALA A 27 -4.50 -0.88 3.94
CA ALA A 27 -3.42 -1.13 2.99
C ALA A 27 -2.70 -2.45 3.29
N ALA A 28 -2.43 -2.74 4.57
CA ALA A 28 -1.82 -4.00 4.99
C ALA A 28 -2.65 -5.22 4.56
N ARG A 29 -3.98 -5.17 4.73
CA ARG A 29 -4.88 -6.23 4.26
C ARG A 29 -4.84 -6.43 2.75
N ALA A 30 -4.71 -5.35 1.96
CA ALA A 30 -4.62 -5.46 0.51
C ALA A 30 -3.28 -6.06 0.07
N ILE A 31 -2.16 -5.62 0.66
CA ILE A 31 -0.82 -6.16 0.37
C ILE A 31 -0.73 -7.64 0.74
N LEU A 32 -1.31 -8.05 1.87
CA LEU A 32 -1.33 -9.46 2.28
C LEU A 32 -1.98 -10.37 1.23
N LYS A 33 -3.07 -9.91 0.59
CA LYS A 33 -3.70 -10.65 -0.50
C LYS A 33 -2.79 -10.81 -1.72
N VAL A 34 -2.04 -9.76 -2.06
CA VAL A 34 -1.08 -9.80 -3.18
C VAL A 34 0.07 -10.76 -2.87
N LEU A 35 0.58 -10.75 -1.64
CA LEU A 35 1.64 -11.67 -1.21
C LEU A 35 1.19 -13.13 -1.24
N GLY A 36 -0.01 -13.45 -0.73
CA GLY A 36 -0.53 -14.82 -0.79
C GLY A 36 -0.74 -15.32 -2.22
N ASN A 37 -1.15 -14.45 -3.14
CA ASN A 37 -1.21 -14.79 -4.56
C ASN A 37 0.19 -14.99 -5.17
N ALA A 38 1.16 -14.14 -4.82
CA ALA A 38 2.53 -14.27 -5.30
C ALA A 38 3.19 -15.58 -4.84
N GLU A 39 2.96 -15.97 -3.59
CA GLU A 39 3.40 -17.25 -3.02
C GLU A 39 2.75 -18.43 -3.75
N ALA A 40 1.42 -18.42 -3.93
CA ALA A 40 0.71 -19.47 -4.67
C ALA A 40 1.24 -19.64 -6.10
N ASN A 41 1.53 -18.52 -6.79
CA ASN A 41 2.11 -18.54 -8.14
C ASN A 41 3.56 -19.05 -8.15
N ALA A 42 4.34 -18.79 -7.09
CA ALA A 42 5.71 -19.28 -6.97
C ALA A 42 5.74 -20.79 -6.72
N SER A 43 4.88 -21.28 -5.82
CA SER A 43 4.72 -22.73 -5.58
C SER A 43 4.23 -23.46 -6.82
N TYR A 44 3.30 -22.86 -7.58
CA TYR A 44 2.86 -23.41 -8.87
C TYR A 44 4.00 -23.53 -9.89
N LYS A 45 4.97 -22.60 -9.85
CA LYS A 45 6.18 -22.64 -10.70
C LYS A 45 7.26 -23.58 -10.18
N GLY A 46 7.05 -24.25 -9.04
CA GLY A 46 8.02 -25.14 -8.41
C GLY A 46 9.17 -24.43 -7.69
N LEU A 47 9.01 -23.15 -7.34
CA LEU A 47 9.99 -22.42 -6.52
C LEU A 47 9.80 -22.76 -5.04
N ASP A 48 10.90 -22.79 -4.28
CA ASP A 48 10.85 -23.01 -2.83
C ASP A 48 10.31 -21.78 -2.10
N ALA A 49 9.10 -21.89 -1.54
CA ALA A 49 8.41 -20.81 -0.85
C ALA A 49 9.20 -20.27 0.37
N GLU A 50 10.00 -21.10 1.04
CA GLU A 50 10.78 -20.69 2.20
C GLU A 50 11.99 -19.81 1.83
N LYS A 51 12.47 -19.94 0.59
CA LYS A 51 13.61 -19.18 0.06
C LYS A 51 13.21 -17.94 -0.72
N LEU A 52 11.92 -17.66 -0.87
CA LEU A 52 11.45 -16.48 -1.59
C LEU A 52 11.78 -15.20 -0.81
N ARG A 53 12.36 -14.23 -1.51
CA ARG A 53 12.61 -12.88 -0.99
C ARG A 53 11.97 -11.84 -1.89
N ILE A 54 11.42 -10.80 -1.26
CA ILE A 54 10.90 -9.62 -1.96
C ILE A 54 12.10 -8.81 -2.47
N VAL A 55 12.32 -8.79 -3.79
CA VAL A 55 13.39 -8.00 -4.42
C VAL A 55 12.88 -6.61 -4.78
N HIS A 56 11.62 -6.51 -5.18
CA HIS A 56 11.00 -5.25 -5.56
C HIS A 56 9.59 -5.15 -4.98
N ALA A 57 9.26 -3.97 -4.45
CA ALA A 57 7.92 -3.61 -4.05
C ALA A 57 7.69 -2.13 -4.35
N SER A 58 6.69 -1.83 -5.18
CA SER A 58 6.37 -0.46 -5.58
C SER A 58 4.86 -0.21 -5.56
N ALA A 59 4.48 1.04 -5.34
CA ALA A 59 3.10 1.50 -5.40
C ALA A 59 3.00 2.68 -6.37
N HIS A 60 2.18 2.53 -7.41
CA HIS A 60 1.96 3.52 -8.45
C HIS A 60 0.58 4.16 -8.31
N LYS A 61 0.50 5.44 -8.65
CA LYS A 61 -0.78 6.16 -8.71
C LYS A 61 -1.62 5.55 -9.84
N GLY A 62 -2.79 5.01 -9.50
CA GLY A 62 -3.76 4.51 -10.47
C GLY A 62 -4.68 5.61 -10.99
N ILE A 63 -5.75 5.19 -11.66
CA ILE A 63 -6.81 6.11 -12.07
C ILE A 63 -7.43 6.78 -10.83
N THR A 64 -7.86 8.03 -10.99
CA THR A 64 -8.58 8.75 -9.94
C THR A 64 -10.04 8.80 -10.34
N ILE A 65 -10.91 8.20 -9.52
CA ILE A 65 -12.35 8.22 -9.76
C ILE A 65 -12.86 9.62 -9.40
N PRO A 66 -13.44 10.38 -10.34
CA PRO A 66 -13.95 11.71 -10.07
C PRO A 66 -15.24 11.64 -9.23
N GLY A 67 -15.42 12.63 -8.37
CA GLY A 67 -16.64 12.81 -7.58
C GLY A 67 -16.85 14.28 -7.27
N PHE A 68 -18.06 14.66 -6.84
CA PHE A 68 -18.39 16.03 -6.46
C PHE A 68 -19.06 16.04 -5.08
N LEU A 69 -18.72 17.05 -4.27
CA LEU A 69 -19.35 17.32 -2.99
C LEU A 69 -20.04 18.70 -3.07
N PRO A 70 -21.36 18.79 -2.83
CA PRO A 70 -22.04 20.08 -2.76
C PRO A 70 -21.53 20.88 -1.56
N ARG A 71 -21.44 22.19 -1.72
CA ARG A 71 -20.98 23.16 -0.74
C ARG A 71 -21.97 24.31 -0.65
N ALA A 72 -21.86 25.10 0.42
CA ALA A 72 -22.66 26.29 0.62
C ALA A 72 -22.61 27.23 -0.62
N PHE A 73 -23.68 28.00 -0.79
CA PHE A 73 -23.87 28.92 -1.93
C PHE A 73 -23.88 28.20 -3.29
N ALA A 74 -24.53 27.02 -3.35
CA ALA A 74 -24.70 26.21 -4.58
C ALA A 74 -23.39 25.86 -5.32
N ARG A 75 -22.27 25.78 -4.59
CA ARG A 75 -20.97 25.44 -5.16
C ARG A 75 -20.77 23.91 -5.15
N ALA A 76 -20.02 23.39 -6.12
CA ALA A 76 -19.55 22.02 -6.11
C ALA A 76 -18.02 21.98 -6.08
N THR A 77 -17.44 21.12 -5.26
CA THR A 77 -15.98 20.91 -5.21
C THR A 77 -15.63 19.45 -5.50
N PRO A 78 -14.48 19.16 -6.13
CA PRO A 78 -14.07 17.78 -6.39
C PRO A 78 -13.90 16.97 -5.10
N PHE A 79 -14.45 15.76 -5.10
CA PHE A 79 -14.32 14.77 -4.03
C PHE A 79 -13.83 13.45 -4.62
N ASN A 80 -12.61 13.52 -5.15
CA ASN A 80 -12.03 12.47 -5.95
C ASN A 80 -11.45 11.35 -5.09
N LYS A 81 -11.57 10.10 -5.58
CA LYS A 81 -11.01 8.91 -4.93
C LYS A 81 -9.83 8.36 -5.73
N PRO A 82 -8.57 8.55 -5.28
CA PRO A 82 -7.42 7.98 -5.97
C PRO A 82 -7.37 6.46 -5.78
N LEU A 83 -7.09 5.73 -6.86
CA LEU A 83 -6.72 4.32 -6.80
C LEU A 83 -5.20 4.16 -6.83
N THR A 84 -4.73 2.95 -6.52
CA THR A 84 -3.30 2.64 -6.43
C THR A 84 -3.06 1.25 -6.98
N ASN A 85 -2.08 1.13 -7.86
CA ASN A 85 -1.59 -0.14 -8.36
C ASN A 85 -0.36 -0.53 -7.53
N VAL A 86 -0.27 -1.79 -7.11
CA VAL A 86 0.82 -2.30 -6.29
C VAL A 86 1.49 -3.45 -7.03
N GLU A 87 2.81 -3.40 -7.12
CA GLU A 87 3.63 -4.43 -7.74
C GLU A 87 4.59 -5.01 -6.70
N ILE A 88 4.73 -6.34 -6.71
CA ILE A 88 5.63 -7.09 -5.85
C ILE A 88 6.33 -8.15 -6.71
N ILE A 89 7.66 -8.17 -6.66
CA ILE A 89 8.49 -9.15 -7.36
C ILE A 89 9.23 -10.00 -6.32
N LEU A 90 8.99 -11.30 -6.38
CA LEU A 90 9.68 -12.29 -5.58
C LEU A 90 10.78 -12.97 -6.40
N LYS A 91 11.90 -13.26 -5.76
CA LYS A 91 12.98 -14.07 -6.32
C LYS A 91 13.42 -15.10 -5.28
N GLU A 92 13.77 -16.28 -5.75
CA GLU A 92 14.42 -17.27 -4.90
C GLU A 92 15.81 -16.76 -4.48
N ALA A 93 16.08 -16.83 -3.18
CA ALA A 93 17.42 -16.60 -2.65
C ALA A 93 18.31 -17.76 -3.09
N ALA A 94 19.47 -17.42 -3.66
CA ALA A 94 20.51 -18.39 -3.99
C ALA A 94 21.01 -19.13 -2.73
#